data_AF-A0A7S3TAB7-F1
#
_entry.id   AF-A0A7S3TAB7-F1
#
_cell.length_a   1.000
_cell.length_b   1.000
_cell.length_c   1.000
_cell.angle_alpha   90.00
_cell.angle_beta   90.00
_cell.angle_gamma   90.00
#
_symmetry.space_group_name_H-M   'P 1'
#
loop_
_entity.id
_entity.type
_entity.pdbx_description
1 polymer ?
#
loop_
_entity_poly.entity_id
_entity_poly.type
_entity_poly.pdbx_seq_one_letter_code
_entity_poly.pdbx_strand_id
1 'polypeptide(L)'
;ESPSPREPMTPYFWDETCTMGQLGCRADGLHDKCRFCGMRPFDSIKCPDNVHIPDNECWFKNEQDMPHYWDPDCKLGELGCWADGIHAQCRFCGKGAYAEIDCPTEQ
;
A
#
# COMPACT_ATOMS: atom_id res chain seq x y z
N GLU A 1 -25.56 -6.48 10.50
CA GLU A 1 -24.40 -5.60 10.72
C GLU A 1 -24.08 -4.93 9.39
N SER A 2 -24.24 -3.62 9.30
CA SER A 2 -23.89 -2.87 8.08
C SER A 2 -22.37 -2.78 8.01
N PRO A 3 -21.70 -3.13 6.90
CA PRO A 3 -20.27 -2.92 6.79
C PRO A 3 -19.99 -1.42 6.91
N SER A 4 -19.14 -1.04 7.87
CA SER A 4 -18.61 0.30 8.06
C SER A 4 -18.20 0.91 6.71
N PRO A 5 -18.32 2.24 6.52
CA PRO A 5 -17.83 2.89 5.31
C PRO A 5 -16.41 2.40 5.05
N ARG A 6 -16.22 1.71 3.91
CA ARG A 6 -15.05 0.87 3.61
C ARG A 6 -13.81 1.68 3.88
N GLU A 7 -13.09 1.33 4.95
CA GLU A 7 -11.86 2.04 5.21
C GLU A 7 -10.91 1.87 4.02
N PRO A 8 -10.21 2.93 3.59
CA PRO A 8 -9.31 2.83 2.45
C PRO A 8 -8.16 1.86 2.72
N MET A 9 -7.68 1.19 1.66
CA MET A 9 -6.52 0.26 1.73
C MET A 9 -5.18 1.01 1.75
N THR A 10 -4.94 1.90 0.79
CA THR A 10 -4.94 3.34 1.07
C THR A 10 -4.30 3.89 2.36
N PRO A 11 -2.97 3.96 2.64
CA PRO A 11 -2.52 4.69 3.83
C PRO A 11 -2.98 6.14 3.78
N TYR A 12 -3.44 6.67 4.91
CA TYR A 12 -3.88 8.05 5.00
C TYR A 12 -3.56 8.66 6.36
N PHE A 13 -3.52 9.99 6.40
CA PHE A 13 -3.32 10.76 7.61
C PHE A 13 -4.17 12.04 7.58
N TRP A 14 -4.25 12.71 8.72
CA TRP A 14 -4.90 14.02 8.82
C TRP A 14 -3.90 15.13 8.46
N ASP A 15 -4.20 15.89 7.41
CA ASP A 15 -3.37 16.98 6.89
C ASP A 15 -4.17 18.29 6.92
N GLU A 16 -3.83 19.20 7.84
CA GLU A 16 -4.46 20.51 7.96
C GLU A 16 -4.34 21.38 6.70
N THR A 17 -3.33 21.12 5.86
CA THR A 17 -3.08 21.87 4.62
C THR A 17 -3.85 21.32 3.42
N CYS A 18 -4.43 20.13 3.56
CA CYS A 18 -5.17 19.43 2.52
C CYS A 18 -6.55 20.08 2.30
N THR A 19 -6.92 20.24 1.04
CA THR A 19 -8.16 20.89 0.60
C THR A 19 -8.71 20.18 -0.64
N MET A 20 -10.03 20.30 -0.85
CA MET A 20 -10.71 19.65 -1.96
C MET A 20 -10.04 19.96 -3.30
N GLY A 21 -9.75 18.92 -4.08
CA GLY A 21 -9.11 19.01 -5.39
C GLY A 21 -7.59 18.81 -5.38
N GLN A 22 -6.94 18.82 -4.23
CA GLN A 22 -5.52 18.46 -4.12
C GLN A 22 -5.32 16.94 -4.14
N LEU A 23 -4.13 16.51 -4.60
CA LEU A 23 -3.77 15.10 -4.69
C LEU A 23 -3.87 14.41 -3.32
N GLY A 24 -4.67 13.34 -3.27
CA GLY A 24 -4.86 12.50 -2.09
C GLY A 24 -5.88 13.03 -1.08
N CYS A 25 -6.40 14.24 -1.24
CA CYS A 25 -7.36 14.82 -0.29
C CYS A 25 -8.75 14.18 -0.37
N ARG A 26 -9.49 14.26 0.73
CA ARG A 26 -10.81 13.60 0.89
C ARG A 26 -10.71 12.07 0.77
N ALA A 27 -9.66 11.49 1.35
CA ALA A 27 -9.33 10.08 1.28
C ALA A 27 -10.44 9.15 1.81
N ASP A 28 -11.18 9.58 2.84
CA ASP A 28 -12.32 8.84 3.41
C ASP A 28 -13.67 9.16 2.74
N GLY A 29 -13.67 10.00 1.70
CA GLY A 29 -14.88 10.46 1.01
C GLY A 29 -15.71 11.50 1.78
N LEU A 30 -15.31 11.89 3.00
CA LEU A 30 -16.06 12.75 3.90
C LEU A 30 -15.31 14.03 4.28
N HIS A 31 -14.06 13.91 4.74
CA HIS A 31 -13.27 15.01 5.31
C HIS A 31 -12.19 15.48 4.34
N ASP A 32 -12.20 16.77 3.99
CA ASP A 32 -11.21 17.35 3.07
C ASP A 32 -9.77 17.29 3.60
N LYS A 33 -9.61 17.14 4.93
CA LYS A 33 -8.32 17.02 5.62
C LYS A 33 -7.76 15.59 5.66
N CYS A 34 -8.57 14.59 5.34
CA CYS A 34 -8.11 13.21 5.26
C CYS A 34 -7.32 13.04 3.95
N ARG A 35 -6.03 12.71 4.03
CA ARG A 35 -5.12 12.68 2.89
C ARG A 35 -4.42 11.34 2.71
N PHE A 36 -4.46 10.78 1.50
CA PHE A 36 -3.67 9.61 1.12
C PHE A 36 -2.17 9.91 1.06
N CYS A 37 -1.35 8.90 1.38
CA CYS A 37 0.11 9.01 1.38
C CYS A 37 0.78 7.66 1.06
N GLY A 38 2.06 7.68 0.68
CA GLY A 38 2.97 6.53 0.56
C GLY A 38 2.70 5.55 -0.59
N MET A 39 1.44 5.16 -0.79
CA MET A 39 1.03 4.21 -1.82
C MET A 39 0.69 4.93 -3.12
N ARG A 40 1.09 4.37 -4.25
CA ARG A 40 0.85 4.95 -5.57
C ARG A 40 -0.65 5.15 -5.85
N PRO A 41 -1.05 6.30 -6.41
CA PRO A 41 -0.22 7.39 -6.97
C PRO A 41 0.17 8.49 -5.96
N PHE A 42 0.06 8.23 -4.66
CA PHE A 42 0.33 9.17 -3.57
C PHE A 42 1.73 8.98 -2.95
N ASP A 43 2.62 8.26 -3.64
CA ASP A 43 4.00 8.01 -3.21
C ASP A 43 4.82 9.29 -3.05
N SER A 44 4.47 10.37 -3.76
CA SER A 44 5.05 11.69 -3.56
C SER A 44 4.66 12.37 -2.24
N ILE A 45 3.63 11.85 -1.55
CA ILE A 45 3.14 12.38 -0.26
C ILE A 45 3.69 11.47 0.82
N LYS A 46 4.67 11.95 1.58
CA LYS A 46 5.27 11.21 2.69
C LYS A 46 4.24 11.01 3.80
N CYS A 47 4.05 9.76 4.24
CA CYS A 47 3.25 9.47 5.42
C CYS A 47 3.98 9.92 6.70
N PRO A 48 3.25 10.44 7.69
CA PRO A 48 3.81 10.69 9.02
C PRO A 48 4.08 9.38 9.76
N ASP A 49 4.96 9.42 10.76
CA ASP A 49 5.44 8.24 11.49
C ASP A 49 4.31 7.45 12.18
N ASN A 50 3.19 8.11 12.51
CA ASN A 50 2.04 7.47 13.14
C ASN A 50 1.23 6.55 12.20
N VAL A 51 1.49 6.56 10.89
CA VAL A 51 0.89 5.63 9.91
C VAL A 51 1.70 4.32 9.83
N HIS A 52 2.91 4.28 10.42
CA HIS A 52 3.81 3.13 10.54
C HIS A 52 3.84 2.22 9.30
N ILE A 53 4.60 2.65 8.30
CA ILE A 53 4.96 1.86 7.13
C ILE A 53 6.41 1.40 7.33
N PRO A 54 6.69 0.09 7.42
CA PRO A 54 8.05 -0.42 7.58
C PRO A 54 8.86 -0.21 6.30
N ASP A 55 10.14 0.15 6.43
CA ASP A 55 10.99 0.45 5.27
C ASP A 55 11.47 -0.80 4.50
N ASN A 56 11.51 -1.96 5.17
CA ASN A 56 12.15 -3.19 4.68
C ASN A 56 11.21 -4.40 4.67
N GLU A 57 9.91 -4.18 4.76
CA GLU A 57 8.90 -5.23 4.79
C GLU A 57 7.69 -4.80 3.95
N CYS A 58 6.97 -5.78 3.41
CA CYS A 58 5.71 -5.54 2.73
C CYS A 58 4.68 -4.95 3.69
N TRP A 59 3.97 -3.90 3.28
CA TRP A 59 2.94 -3.28 4.11
C TRP A 59 1.54 -3.57 3.58
N PHE A 60 0.69 -4.21 4.39
CA PHE A 60 -0.71 -4.39 4.04
C PHE A 60 -1.59 -3.93 5.19
N LYS A 61 -2.61 -3.13 4.87
CA LYS A 61 -3.57 -2.68 5.88
C LYS A 61 -4.33 -3.84 6.53
N ASN A 62 -4.67 -4.84 5.74
CA ASN A 62 -5.40 -6.03 6.18
C ASN A 62 -4.59 -7.27 5.80
N GLU A 63 -4.84 -8.37 6.51
CA GLU A 63 -4.29 -9.68 6.17
C GLU A 63 -4.64 -10.06 4.73
N GLN A 64 -3.68 -10.62 4.00
CA GLN A 64 -3.84 -11.01 2.61
C GLN A 64 -3.56 -12.49 2.42
N ASP A 65 -4.46 -13.19 1.73
CA ASP A 65 -4.31 -14.60 1.34
C ASP A 65 -3.30 -14.83 0.20
N MET A 66 -2.73 -13.75 -0.34
CA MET A 66 -1.82 -13.80 -1.47
C MET A 66 -0.37 -13.90 -0.96
N PRO A 67 0.36 -14.98 -1.29
CA PRO A 67 1.75 -15.11 -0.88
C PRO A 67 2.58 -13.97 -1.46
N HIS A 68 3.45 -13.43 -0.62
CA HIS A 68 4.37 -12.37 -0.98
C HIS A 68 5.68 -12.54 -0.23
N TYR A 69 6.73 -11.86 -0.70
CA TYR A 69 8.01 -11.79 -0.02
C TYR A 69 8.71 -10.47 -0.35
N TRP A 70 9.73 -10.13 0.43
CA TRP A 70 10.60 -8.99 0.17
C TRP A 70 11.71 -9.39 -0.81
N ASP A 71 11.71 -8.79 -1.99
CA ASP A 71 12.66 -9.00 -3.08
C ASP A 71 13.46 -7.71 -3.34
N PRO A 72 14.71 -7.60 -2.87
CA PRO A 72 15.52 -6.39 -3.07
C PRO A 72 15.76 -6.01 -4.53
N ASP A 73 15.67 -6.96 -5.46
CA ASP A 73 15.93 -6.77 -6.89
C ASP A 73 14.65 -6.41 -7.68
N CYS A 74 13.48 -6.50 -7.05
CA CYS A 74 12.19 -6.19 -7.65
C CYS A 74 12.07 -4.70 -8.01
N LYS A 75 11.62 -4.42 -9.24
CA LYS A 75 11.42 -3.04 -9.70
C LYS A 75 10.13 -2.87 -10.50
N LEU A 76 9.78 -1.60 -10.74
CA LEU A 76 8.58 -1.25 -11.49
C LEU A 76 8.58 -1.89 -12.89
N GLY A 77 7.47 -2.56 -13.22
CA GLY A 77 7.25 -3.20 -14.52
C GLY A 77 7.56 -4.70 -14.52
N GLU A 78 8.17 -5.24 -13.46
CA GLU A 78 8.39 -6.68 -13.31
C GLU A 78 7.18 -7.37 -12.67
N LEU A 79 6.95 -8.63 -13.05
CA LEU A 79 5.80 -9.40 -12.60
C LEU A 79 5.86 -9.64 -11.09
N GLY A 80 4.78 -9.23 -10.41
CA GLY A 80 4.61 -9.42 -8.96
C GLY A 80 5.14 -8.28 -8.11
N CYS A 81 6.05 -7.42 -8.62
CA CYS A 81 6.59 -6.29 -7.86
C CYS A 81 5.54 -5.25 -7.52
N TRP A 82 5.81 -4.42 -6.52
CA TRP A 82 4.85 -3.44 -5.99
C TRP A 82 3.57 -4.08 -5.46
N ALA A 83 3.66 -5.25 -4.86
CA ALA A 83 2.52 -6.00 -4.37
C ALA A 83 1.70 -5.23 -3.32
N ASP A 84 2.36 -4.44 -2.48
CA ASP A 84 1.73 -3.54 -1.51
C ASP A 84 1.40 -2.14 -2.06
N GLY A 85 1.82 -1.83 -3.29
CA GLY A 85 1.67 -0.52 -3.91
C GLY A 85 2.51 0.60 -3.28
N ILE A 86 3.40 0.27 -2.33
CA ILE A 86 4.27 1.21 -1.61
C ILE A 86 5.74 0.92 -1.89
N HIS A 87 6.15 -0.32 -1.73
CA HIS A 87 7.53 -0.75 -1.88
C HIS A 87 7.69 -1.51 -3.20
N ALA A 88 8.67 -1.10 -4.00
CA ALA A 88 9.00 -1.81 -5.23
C ALA A 88 9.35 -3.28 -4.96
N GLN A 89 10.04 -3.50 -3.83
CA GLN A 89 10.59 -4.75 -3.37
C GLN A 89 9.53 -5.75 -2.90
N CYS A 90 8.33 -5.28 -2.54
CA CYS A 90 7.29 -6.20 -2.15
C CYS A 90 6.79 -6.97 -3.39
N ARG A 91 6.93 -8.30 -3.38
CA ARG A 91 6.63 -9.15 -4.55
C ARG A 91 5.63 -10.25 -4.25
N PHE A 92 4.59 -10.37 -5.08
CA PHE A 92 3.69 -11.52 -5.08
C PHE A 92 4.33 -12.78 -5.70
N CYS A 93 4.02 -13.96 -5.16
CA CYS A 93 4.58 -15.24 -5.61
C CYS A 93 3.61 -16.43 -5.45
N GLY A 94 3.95 -17.58 -6.06
CA GLY A 94 3.43 -18.92 -5.76
C GLY A 94 1.94 -19.21 -5.96
N LYS A 95 1.14 -18.24 -6.44
CA LYS A 95 -0.32 -18.39 -6.56
C LYS A 95 -0.89 -17.60 -7.73
N GLY A 96 -1.94 -18.14 -8.36
CA GLY A 96 -2.69 -17.44 -9.41
C GLY A 96 -1.79 -16.96 -10.55
N ALA A 97 -1.84 -15.66 -10.86
CA ALA A 97 -1.03 -15.03 -11.90
C ALA A 97 0.49 -15.01 -11.61
N TYR A 98 0.90 -15.37 -10.39
CA TYR A 98 2.28 -15.35 -9.93
C TYR A 98 2.79 -16.76 -9.61
N ALA A 99 2.10 -17.80 -10.09
CA ALA A 99 2.45 -19.19 -9.80
C ALA A 99 3.84 -19.61 -10.32
N GLU A 100 4.37 -18.92 -11.33
CA GLU A 100 5.72 -19.15 -11.87
C GLU A 100 6.83 -18.46 -11.06
N ILE A 101 6.48 -17.64 -10.06
CA ILE A 101 7.45 -16.99 -9.17
C ILE A 101 7.54 -17.84 -7.90
N ASP A 102 8.72 -18.40 -7.65
CA ASP A 102 8.98 -19.17 -6.42
C ASP A 102 8.81 -18.29 -5.18
N CYS A 103 8.04 -18.79 -4.20
CA CYS A 103 8.00 -18.18 -2.88
C CYS A 103 9.14 -18.75 -2.02
N PRO A 104 9.94 -17.90 -1.34
CA PRO A 104 10.86 -18.39 -0.33
C PRO A 104 10.09 -19.13 0.76
N THR A 105 10.58 -20.30 1.16
CA THR A 105 9.92 -21.17 2.16
C THR A 105 10.17 -20.73 3.60
N GLU A 106 11.00 -19.72 3.83
CA GLU A 106 11.40 -19.22 5.14
C GLU A 106 11.12 -17.71 5.20
N GLN A 107 10.18 -17.29 6.05
CA GLN A 107 9.99 -15.91 6.50
C GLN A 107 9.85 -15.91 8.02
#